data_AF-A0A1V6YNL8-F1
#
_entry.id   AF-A0A1V6YNL8-F1
#
_cell.length_a   1.000
_cell.length_b   1.000
_cell.length_c   1.000
_cell.angle_alpha   90.00
_cell.angle_beta   90.00
_cell.angle_gamma   90.00
#
_symmetry.space_group_name_H-M   'P 1'
#
loop_
_entity.id
_entity.type
_entity.pdbx_description
1 polymer ?
#
loop_
_entity_poly.entity_id
_entity_poly.type
_entity_poly.pdbx_seq_one_letter_code
_entity_poly.pdbx_strand_id
1 'polypeptide(L)'
;MSGTFVLPCSPSILRPDRFDFVSSDEPEVPFWQILSCILADSLNLVTDSSSLIDTLETISVVLHGEAARNYVFLGEFLDKYLTSTSGSKFFTSTWPRLVGLALQLPSLFPSHSIPPLKSEETSQIILSRRQAACLVVHQFLCSLPAHPWQTESFVNLSPWYSAGEAMHQGAVQAYLTALFTYFEAIAASEPDSGILHHSVEDWPIIFTLIVTPEDQPYPLLCNAPASLSRLAVVQLPHQSTDITYLGLPDGACVISANKCVGLGATGTQEELHVGISPEAYPVTLLAPPLKDRQVLICQGAEAIVTTKGHGRWASLDEILHGRPRPSSDWRNRVMLFMDALELDLVDRAHPHGGENIPDLMPGYLHRELVKAYTALYSHSYRNTWKPYSFVTTGLWGCGAFGGNRQVKAIIQWYAASVANVPELRYVLGGAEQKVFGDELKRFVDKAERTRREMEPRRLFDVLVRLGTDIQNGKAAVPKPDEIFEYVLKSL
;
A
#
# COMPACT_ATOMS: atom_id res chain seq x y z
N MET A 1 14.45 -24.90 3.37
CA MET A 1 14.57 -23.57 2.74
C MET A 1 13.18 -22.96 2.75
N SER A 2 12.84 -22.21 3.80
CA SER A 2 11.46 -21.78 4.07
C SER A 2 11.16 -20.42 3.44
N GLY A 3 10.21 -20.35 2.51
CA GLY A 3 9.50 -19.12 2.17
C GLY A 3 10.21 -18.09 1.27
N THR A 4 11.33 -18.42 0.63
CA THR A 4 12.02 -17.50 -0.33
C THR A 4 11.22 -17.35 -1.62
N PHE A 5 11.05 -16.12 -2.11
CA PHE A 5 10.41 -15.86 -3.39
C PHE A 5 11.40 -16.17 -4.52
N VAL A 6 11.15 -17.26 -5.25
CA VAL A 6 11.99 -17.68 -6.38
C VAL A 6 11.68 -16.80 -7.58
N LEU A 7 12.71 -16.28 -8.26
CA LEU A 7 12.54 -15.40 -9.42
C LEU A 7 12.50 -16.21 -10.73
N PRO A 8 11.89 -15.65 -11.80
CA PRO A 8 11.81 -16.27 -13.13
C PRO A 8 13.14 -16.75 -13.71
N CYS A 9 14.24 -16.08 -13.35
CA CYS A 9 15.59 -16.43 -13.78
C CYS A 9 16.19 -17.66 -13.08
N SER A 10 15.49 -18.27 -12.12
CA SER A 10 15.99 -19.45 -11.42
C SER A 10 15.96 -20.68 -12.33
N PRO A 11 17.06 -21.47 -12.38
CA PRO A 11 17.08 -22.74 -13.11
C PRO A 11 16.15 -23.79 -12.50
N SER A 12 15.62 -23.56 -11.29
CA SER A 12 14.68 -24.47 -10.63
C SER A 12 13.25 -24.38 -11.17
N ILE A 13 12.92 -23.34 -11.95
CA ILE A 13 11.59 -23.20 -12.56
C ILE A 13 11.65 -23.86 -13.93
N LEU A 14 11.19 -25.10 -14.03
CA LEU A 14 11.12 -25.84 -15.30
C LEU A 14 9.72 -25.73 -15.89
N ARG A 15 9.63 -25.58 -17.22
CA ARG A 15 8.38 -25.53 -17.97
C ARG A 15 8.50 -26.23 -19.32
N PRO A 16 7.40 -26.82 -19.83
CA PRO A 16 7.35 -27.32 -21.20
C PRO A 16 7.42 -26.14 -22.17
N ASP A 17 8.27 -26.26 -23.19
CA ASP A 17 8.35 -25.29 -24.28
C ASP A 17 7.24 -25.54 -25.30
N ARG A 18 6.03 -25.12 -24.93
CA ARG A 18 4.78 -25.41 -25.68
C ARG A 18 4.77 -24.87 -27.10
N PHE A 19 5.63 -23.91 -27.41
CA PHE A 19 5.66 -23.18 -28.68
C PHE A 19 7.00 -23.32 -29.40
N ASP A 20 7.90 -24.21 -28.92
CA ASP A 20 9.18 -24.54 -29.54
C ASP A 20 10.13 -23.33 -29.71
N PHE A 21 10.23 -22.48 -28.67
CA PHE A 21 11.11 -21.30 -28.66
C PHE A 21 12.61 -21.64 -28.52
N VAL A 22 12.94 -22.73 -27.84
CA VAL A 22 14.32 -23.13 -27.48
C VAL A 22 14.81 -24.30 -28.35
N SER A 23 13.91 -25.02 -29.03
CA SER A 23 14.22 -26.20 -29.86
C SER A 23 15.07 -27.24 -29.12
N SER A 24 14.66 -27.54 -27.88
CA SER A 24 15.28 -28.53 -27.01
C SER A 24 14.56 -29.88 -27.10
N ASP A 25 15.33 -30.97 -27.08
CA ASP A 25 14.78 -32.33 -27.01
C ASP A 25 14.28 -32.70 -25.59
N GLU A 26 14.58 -31.87 -24.58
CA GLU A 26 14.14 -32.08 -23.20
C GLU A 26 12.65 -31.74 -23.01
N PRO A 27 11.89 -32.55 -22.23
CA PRO A 27 10.46 -32.32 -22.04
C PRO A 27 10.13 -31.02 -21.30
N GLU A 28 11.03 -30.56 -20.44
CA GLU A 28 10.95 -29.27 -19.76
C GLU A 28 12.33 -28.61 -19.76
N VAL A 29 12.35 -27.29 -19.92
CA VAL A 29 13.57 -26.47 -19.87
C VAL A 29 13.40 -25.36 -18.82
N PRO A 30 14.49 -24.73 -18.35
CA PRO A 30 14.39 -23.57 -17.47
C PRO A 30 13.52 -22.48 -18.08
N PHE A 31 12.48 -22.06 -17.37
CA PHE A 31 11.51 -21.06 -17.82
C PHE A 31 12.19 -19.78 -18.31
N TRP A 32 13.30 -19.39 -17.67
CA TRP A 32 14.08 -18.23 -18.09
C TRP A 32 14.57 -18.31 -19.54
N GLN A 33 14.92 -19.50 -20.04
CA GLN A 33 15.36 -19.68 -21.43
C GLN A 33 14.22 -19.35 -22.38
N ILE A 34 13.03 -19.91 -22.13
CA ILE A 34 11.82 -19.64 -22.92
C ILE A 34 11.44 -18.15 -22.83
N LEU A 35 11.38 -17.60 -21.62
CA LEU A 35 11.04 -16.19 -21.40
C LEU A 35 12.03 -15.25 -22.10
N SER A 36 13.33 -15.58 -22.10
CA SER A 36 14.34 -14.77 -22.79
C SER A 36 14.13 -14.77 -24.30
N CYS A 37 13.77 -15.90 -24.91
CA CYS A 37 13.41 -15.97 -26.33
C CYS A 37 12.15 -15.14 -26.62
N ILE A 38 11.07 -15.33 -25.86
CA ILE A 38 9.82 -14.56 -26.01
C ILE A 38 10.11 -13.05 -25.96
N LEU A 39 10.88 -12.60 -24.97
CA LEU A 39 11.21 -11.19 -24.81
C LEU A 39 12.11 -10.67 -25.94
N ALA A 40 13.07 -11.45 -26.42
CA ALA A 40 13.91 -11.08 -27.56
C ALA A 40 13.10 -10.96 -28.85
N ASP A 41 12.23 -11.93 -29.14
CA ASP A 41 11.36 -11.92 -30.32
C ASP A 41 10.34 -10.78 -30.27
N SER A 42 9.85 -10.44 -29.07
CA SER A 42 8.91 -9.34 -28.87
C SER A 42 9.43 -7.98 -29.34
N LEU A 43 10.75 -7.79 -29.45
CA LEU A 43 11.34 -6.56 -29.97
C LEU A 43 10.97 -6.28 -31.44
N ASN A 44 10.71 -7.34 -32.21
CA ASN A 44 10.31 -7.23 -33.62
C ASN A 44 8.82 -7.49 -33.82
N LEU A 45 8.20 -8.33 -32.97
CA LEU A 45 6.82 -8.77 -33.14
C LEU A 45 5.79 -7.81 -32.51
N VAL A 46 6.14 -7.13 -31.41
CA VAL A 46 5.20 -6.26 -30.69
C VAL A 46 5.21 -4.87 -31.30
N THR A 47 4.12 -4.54 -31.99
CA THR A 47 3.96 -3.25 -32.70
C THR A 47 2.65 -2.53 -32.41
N ASP A 48 1.73 -3.20 -31.72
CA ASP A 48 0.40 -2.70 -31.35
C ASP A 48 -0.08 -3.32 -30.02
N SER A 49 -1.26 -2.90 -29.57
CA SER A 49 -1.89 -3.40 -28.33
C SER A 49 -2.17 -4.90 -28.38
N SER A 50 -2.62 -5.42 -29.52
CA SER A 50 -2.94 -6.84 -29.71
C SER A 50 -1.71 -7.73 -29.56
N SER A 51 -0.64 -7.43 -30.32
CA SER A 51 0.63 -8.17 -30.27
C SER A 51 1.31 -8.13 -28.90
N LEU A 52 1.15 -7.03 -28.16
CA LEU A 52 1.59 -6.95 -26.76
C LEU A 52 0.79 -7.89 -25.86
N ILE A 53 -0.54 -7.89 -25.98
CA ILE A 53 -1.42 -8.78 -25.21
C ILE A 53 -1.13 -10.25 -25.54
N ASP A 54 -0.94 -10.60 -26.82
CA ASP A 54 -0.57 -11.95 -27.25
C ASP A 54 0.74 -12.42 -26.60
N THR A 55 1.70 -11.50 -26.43
CA THR A 55 2.96 -11.78 -25.73
C THR A 55 2.72 -12.05 -24.24
N LEU A 56 1.88 -11.25 -23.57
CA LEU A 56 1.51 -11.46 -22.15
C LEU A 56 0.77 -12.80 -21.95
N GLU A 57 -0.14 -13.14 -22.87
CA GLU A 57 -0.84 -14.43 -22.88
C GLU A 57 0.13 -15.60 -23.05
N THR A 58 1.06 -15.50 -24.00
CA THR A 58 2.09 -16.52 -24.23
C THR A 58 2.92 -16.75 -22.96
N ILE A 59 3.39 -15.68 -22.31
CA ILE A 59 4.14 -15.77 -21.04
C ILE A 59 3.29 -16.48 -19.97
N SER A 60 2.03 -16.10 -19.82
CA SER A 60 1.11 -16.71 -18.85
C SER A 60 0.89 -18.20 -19.12
N VAL A 61 0.64 -18.58 -20.37
CA VAL A 61 0.40 -19.98 -20.77
C VAL A 61 1.64 -20.83 -20.50
N VAL A 62 2.84 -20.33 -20.82
CA VAL A 62 4.10 -21.04 -20.56
C VAL A 62 4.33 -21.21 -19.05
N LEU A 63 4.15 -20.14 -18.26
CA LEU A 63 4.48 -20.16 -16.83
C LEU A 63 3.43 -20.86 -15.96
N HIS A 64 2.15 -20.62 -16.25
CA HIS A 64 1.03 -21.05 -15.40
C HIS A 64 0.20 -22.18 -16.01
N GLY A 65 0.40 -22.50 -17.31
CA GLY A 65 -0.36 -23.53 -18.01
C GLY A 65 -1.72 -23.08 -18.52
N GLU A 66 -2.14 -21.85 -18.20
CA GLU A 66 -3.38 -21.24 -18.67
C GLU A 66 -3.15 -19.78 -19.06
N ALA A 67 -3.93 -19.30 -20.03
CA ALA A 67 -3.95 -17.88 -20.38
C ALA A 67 -4.59 -17.09 -19.22
N ALA A 68 -4.07 -15.89 -18.97
CA ALA A 68 -4.71 -15.00 -18.01
C ALA A 68 -6.14 -14.70 -18.48
N ARG A 69 -7.08 -14.63 -17.53
CA ARG A 69 -8.50 -14.86 -17.81
C ARG A 69 -9.15 -13.78 -18.71
N ASN A 70 -8.58 -12.57 -18.82
CA ASN A 70 -9.14 -11.45 -19.59
C ASN A 70 -8.18 -10.22 -19.62
N TYR A 71 -7.91 -9.65 -20.80
CA TYR A 71 -7.09 -8.42 -21.02
C TYR A 71 -7.88 -7.20 -21.55
N VAL A 72 -9.22 -7.25 -21.58
CA VAL A 72 -10.09 -6.25 -22.20
C VAL A 72 -9.79 -4.83 -21.71
N PHE A 73 -9.68 -4.62 -20.39
CA PHE A 73 -9.46 -3.27 -19.85
C PHE A 73 -8.06 -2.74 -20.19
N LEU A 74 -7.05 -3.63 -20.19
CA LEU A 74 -5.71 -3.26 -20.62
C LEU A 74 -5.69 -2.89 -22.11
N GLY A 75 -6.38 -3.65 -22.96
CA GLY A 75 -6.51 -3.37 -24.40
C GLY A 75 -7.15 -2.01 -24.66
N GLU A 76 -8.30 -1.73 -24.04
CA GLU A 76 -8.99 -0.44 -24.13
C GLU A 76 -8.09 0.72 -23.65
N PHE A 77 -7.35 0.53 -22.55
CA PHE A 77 -6.40 1.51 -22.07
C PHE A 77 -5.26 1.73 -23.07
N LEU A 78 -4.66 0.66 -23.60
CA LEU A 78 -3.56 0.72 -24.55
C LEU A 78 -3.97 1.44 -25.84
N ASP A 79 -5.13 1.13 -26.41
CA ASP A 79 -5.62 1.79 -27.63
C ASP A 79 -5.76 3.31 -27.44
N LYS A 80 -6.24 3.74 -26.28
CA LYS A 80 -6.31 5.16 -25.92
C LYS A 80 -4.93 5.76 -25.64
N TYR A 81 -4.06 5.04 -24.96
CA TYR A 81 -2.72 5.50 -24.62
C TYR A 81 -1.85 5.66 -25.87
N LEU A 82 -1.85 4.69 -26.77
CA LEU A 82 -1.03 4.66 -27.99
C LEU A 82 -1.42 5.77 -28.99
N THR A 83 -2.66 6.24 -28.96
CA THR A 83 -3.11 7.39 -29.78
C THR A 83 -2.71 8.74 -29.19
N SER A 84 -2.21 8.78 -27.95
CA SER A 84 -1.67 10.00 -27.33
C SER A 84 -0.27 10.33 -27.84
N THR A 85 0.15 11.59 -27.67
CA THR A 85 1.51 12.02 -28.03
C THR A 85 2.58 11.19 -27.32
N SER A 86 2.39 10.87 -26.04
CA SER A 86 3.33 10.08 -25.25
C SER A 86 3.38 8.61 -25.71
N GLY A 87 2.23 8.00 -25.98
CA GLY A 87 2.15 6.60 -26.39
C GLY A 87 2.62 6.30 -27.81
N SER A 88 2.67 7.30 -28.70
CA SER A 88 3.10 7.12 -30.10
C SER A 88 4.51 6.53 -30.28
N LYS A 89 5.37 6.65 -29.26
CA LYS A 89 6.74 6.12 -29.24
C LYS A 89 6.89 4.89 -28.34
N PHE A 90 5.78 4.35 -27.81
CA PHE A 90 5.84 3.26 -26.84
C PHE A 90 6.59 2.04 -27.39
N PHE A 91 6.17 1.49 -28.53
CA PHE A 91 6.81 0.30 -29.11
C PHE A 91 8.19 0.55 -29.69
N THR A 92 8.47 1.77 -30.18
CA THR A 92 9.76 2.09 -30.81
C THR A 92 10.83 2.57 -29.83
N SER A 93 10.45 3.09 -28.67
CA SER A 93 11.36 3.66 -27.68
C SER A 93 11.22 3.03 -26.29
N THR A 94 10.00 2.96 -25.76
CA THR A 94 9.77 2.52 -24.37
C THR A 94 9.90 1.00 -24.23
N TRP A 95 9.18 0.23 -25.05
CA TRP A 95 9.15 -1.23 -25.00
C TRP A 95 10.53 -1.88 -25.08
N PRO A 96 11.44 -1.50 -26.01
CA PRO A 96 12.78 -2.08 -26.05
C PRO A 96 13.59 -1.85 -24.76
N ARG A 97 13.37 -0.71 -24.08
CA ARG A 97 14.02 -0.42 -22.79
C ARG A 97 13.45 -1.27 -21.67
N LEU A 98 12.14 -1.53 -21.66
CA LEU A 98 11.51 -2.43 -20.69
C LEU A 98 11.99 -3.87 -20.86
N VAL A 99 12.02 -4.36 -22.11
CA VAL A 99 12.58 -5.69 -22.44
C VAL A 99 14.03 -5.80 -21.98
N GLY A 100 14.86 -4.80 -22.30
CA GLY A 100 16.25 -4.76 -21.87
C GLY A 100 16.43 -4.71 -20.35
N LEU A 101 15.50 -4.11 -19.61
CA LEU A 101 15.49 -4.09 -18.15
C LEU A 101 15.00 -5.42 -17.55
N ALA A 102 14.00 -6.06 -18.14
CA ALA A 102 13.54 -7.39 -17.74
C ALA A 102 14.67 -8.42 -17.88
N LEU A 103 15.39 -8.41 -19.01
CA LEU A 103 16.51 -9.32 -19.26
C LEU A 103 17.72 -9.11 -18.31
N GLN A 104 17.77 -8.01 -17.55
CA GLN A 104 18.77 -7.78 -16.50
C GLN A 104 18.45 -8.51 -15.18
N LEU A 105 17.30 -9.19 -15.06
CA LEU A 105 16.90 -9.85 -13.81
C LEU A 105 18.00 -10.76 -13.20
N PRO A 106 18.72 -11.62 -13.95
CA PRO A 106 19.77 -12.47 -13.39
C PRO A 106 20.98 -11.68 -12.85
N SER A 107 21.31 -10.54 -13.47
CA SER A 107 22.43 -9.70 -13.01
C SER A 107 22.03 -8.83 -11.81
N LEU A 108 20.77 -8.38 -11.76
CA LEU A 108 20.22 -7.60 -10.65
C LEU A 108 19.90 -8.44 -9.42
N PHE A 109 19.61 -9.74 -9.60
CA PHE A 109 19.34 -10.71 -8.54
C PHE A 109 20.13 -12.01 -8.75
N PRO A 110 21.44 -12.03 -8.47
CA PRO A 110 22.30 -13.20 -8.73
C PRO A 110 21.95 -14.46 -7.94
N SER A 111 21.20 -14.33 -6.83
CA SER A 111 20.66 -15.44 -6.05
C SER A 111 19.43 -16.09 -6.68
N HIS A 112 18.93 -15.54 -7.80
CA HIS A 112 17.69 -15.95 -8.48
C HIS A 112 16.46 -16.00 -7.56
N SER A 113 16.50 -15.26 -6.47
CA SER A 113 15.50 -15.31 -5.41
C SER A 113 15.61 -14.09 -4.51
N ILE A 114 14.50 -13.75 -3.84
CA ILE A 114 14.43 -12.67 -2.86
C ILE A 114 13.99 -13.26 -1.52
N PRO A 115 14.74 -13.06 -0.42
CA PRO A 115 14.29 -13.48 0.89
C PRO A 115 13.03 -12.71 1.30
N PRO A 116 12.05 -13.32 2.00
CA PRO A 116 10.93 -12.57 2.53
C PRO A 116 11.39 -11.70 3.69
N LEU A 117 10.60 -10.67 4.01
CA LEU A 117 10.70 -9.99 5.29
C LEU A 117 10.41 -11.00 6.41
N LYS A 118 11.35 -11.12 7.36
CA LYS A 118 11.32 -12.17 8.39
C LYS A 118 10.20 -11.90 9.38
N SER A 119 9.33 -12.87 9.61
CA SER A 119 8.16 -12.70 10.47
C SER A 119 8.44 -12.56 11.97
N GLU A 120 9.61 -12.96 12.47
CA GLU A 120 9.86 -13.02 13.91
C GLU A 120 10.67 -11.83 14.45
N GLU A 121 11.37 -11.09 13.58
CA GLU A 121 12.23 -9.97 13.98
C GLU A 121 12.11 -8.80 13.01
N THR A 122 12.38 -7.58 13.49
CA THR A 122 12.47 -6.41 12.62
C THR A 122 13.52 -6.66 11.55
N SER A 123 13.12 -6.54 10.29
CA SER A 123 13.96 -6.87 9.14
C SER A 123 13.72 -5.90 8.00
N GLN A 124 14.70 -5.81 7.10
CA GLN A 124 14.69 -4.83 6.03
C GLN A 124 15.18 -5.45 4.72
N ILE A 125 14.55 -5.03 3.63
CA ILE A 125 14.99 -5.29 2.26
C ILE A 125 15.19 -3.94 1.58
N ILE A 126 16.36 -3.77 0.97
CA ILE A 126 16.75 -2.55 0.29
C ILE A 126 16.90 -2.88 -1.19
N LEU A 127 16.17 -2.18 -2.04
CA LEU A 127 16.27 -2.30 -3.49
C LEU A 127 16.79 -0.98 -4.07
N SER A 128 17.71 -1.06 -5.04
CA SER A 128 17.95 0.09 -5.94
C SER A 128 16.67 0.39 -6.74
N ARG A 129 16.51 1.62 -7.24
CA ARG A 129 15.40 1.95 -8.15
C ARG A 129 15.38 1.04 -9.37
N ARG A 130 16.56 0.68 -9.90
CA ARG A 130 16.70 -0.26 -11.03
C ARG A 130 16.20 -1.67 -10.69
N GLN A 131 16.47 -2.18 -9.50
CA GLN A 131 15.93 -3.47 -9.03
C GLN A 131 14.41 -3.39 -8.88
N ALA A 132 13.88 -2.33 -8.26
CA ALA A 132 12.43 -2.13 -8.12
C ALA A 132 11.75 -2.04 -9.49
N ALA A 133 12.29 -1.25 -10.42
CA ALA A 133 11.82 -1.12 -11.79
C ALA A 133 11.82 -2.45 -12.56
N CYS A 134 12.88 -3.25 -12.42
CA CYS A 134 12.96 -4.59 -13.02
C CYS A 134 11.82 -5.49 -12.52
N LEU A 135 11.58 -5.52 -11.20
CA LEU A 135 10.47 -6.27 -10.62
C LEU A 135 9.11 -5.76 -11.11
N VAL A 136 8.90 -4.44 -11.17
CA VAL A 136 7.66 -3.83 -11.71
C VAL A 136 7.40 -4.28 -13.16
N VAL A 137 8.43 -4.31 -14.00
CA VAL A 137 8.31 -4.83 -15.37
C VAL A 137 7.90 -6.30 -15.36
N HIS A 138 8.49 -7.14 -14.51
CA HIS A 138 8.09 -8.54 -14.38
C HIS A 138 6.66 -8.73 -13.83
N GLN A 139 6.20 -7.84 -12.94
CA GLN A 139 4.82 -7.79 -12.47
C GLN A 139 3.85 -7.42 -13.59
N PHE A 140 4.23 -6.48 -14.47
CA PHE A 140 3.45 -6.14 -15.66
C PHE A 140 3.41 -7.30 -16.67
N LEU A 141 4.55 -7.94 -16.94
CA LEU A 141 4.67 -9.06 -17.86
C LEU A 141 3.94 -10.34 -17.40
N CYS A 142 3.39 -10.36 -16.18
CA CYS A 142 2.85 -11.57 -15.55
C CYS A 142 3.83 -12.75 -15.56
N SER A 143 5.12 -12.45 -15.45
CA SER A 143 6.20 -13.44 -15.61
C SER A 143 6.71 -14.00 -14.29
N LEU A 144 6.16 -13.58 -13.15
CA LEU A 144 6.56 -14.01 -11.81
C LEU A 144 5.81 -15.30 -11.39
N PRO A 145 6.48 -16.27 -10.76
CA PRO A 145 5.80 -17.45 -10.23
C PRO A 145 4.90 -17.09 -9.04
N ALA A 146 4.09 -18.06 -8.59
CA ALA A 146 3.22 -17.89 -7.44
C ALA A 146 4.00 -17.61 -6.14
N HIS A 147 3.34 -16.98 -5.16
CA HIS A 147 3.92 -16.76 -3.83
C HIS A 147 4.35 -18.09 -3.18
N PRO A 148 5.46 -18.08 -2.43
CA PRO A 148 5.89 -19.25 -1.66
C PRO A 148 5.18 -19.36 -0.30
N TRP A 149 4.16 -18.51 -0.06
CA TRP A 149 3.31 -18.51 1.13
C TRP A 149 1.85 -18.31 0.74
N GLN A 150 0.93 -18.69 1.64
CA GLN A 150 -0.49 -18.44 1.45
C GLN A 150 -0.80 -16.95 1.61
N THR A 151 -1.41 -16.33 0.61
CA THR A 151 -1.81 -14.92 0.62
C THR A 151 -2.95 -14.70 -0.36
N GLU A 152 -3.70 -13.62 -0.12
CA GLU A 152 -4.72 -13.09 -1.04
C GLU A 152 -4.15 -11.99 -1.95
N SER A 153 -2.88 -11.62 -1.78
CA SER A 153 -2.20 -10.66 -2.63
C SER A 153 -1.88 -11.24 -4.01
N PHE A 154 -1.72 -10.36 -4.99
CA PHE A 154 -1.30 -10.70 -6.34
C PHE A 154 0.20 -10.50 -6.52
N VAL A 155 0.87 -11.43 -7.22
CA VAL A 155 2.29 -11.27 -7.61
C VAL A 155 2.44 -10.31 -8.78
N ASN A 156 1.42 -10.17 -9.61
CA ASN A 156 1.44 -9.47 -10.89
C ASN A 156 0.20 -8.57 -11.05
N LEU A 157 0.20 -7.76 -12.12
CA LEU A 157 -0.80 -6.70 -12.33
C LEU A 157 -2.07 -7.21 -13.07
N SER A 158 -2.25 -8.53 -13.15
CA SER A 158 -3.42 -9.14 -13.79
C SER A 158 -4.79 -8.63 -13.28
N PRO A 159 -4.98 -8.24 -11.99
CA PRO A 159 -6.23 -7.64 -11.55
C PRO A 159 -6.59 -6.33 -12.28
N TRP A 160 -5.61 -5.66 -12.89
CA TRP A 160 -5.81 -4.40 -13.61
C TRP A 160 -6.15 -4.60 -15.09
N TYR A 161 -6.02 -5.82 -15.61
CA TYR A 161 -6.15 -6.09 -17.04
C TYR A 161 -7.55 -6.53 -17.44
N SER A 162 -8.23 -7.22 -16.53
CA SER A 162 -9.57 -7.78 -16.76
C SER A 162 -10.66 -6.74 -16.50
N ALA A 163 -11.64 -6.59 -17.38
CA ALA A 163 -12.83 -5.79 -17.12
C ALA A 163 -13.82 -6.49 -16.17
N GLY A 164 -13.38 -6.81 -14.94
CA GLY A 164 -14.19 -7.50 -13.94
C GLY A 164 -15.22 -6.60 -13.27
N GLU A 165 -16.36 -7.16 -12.83
CA GLU A 165 -17.46 -6.39 -12.21
C GLU A 165 -17.03 -5.64 -10.93
N ALA A 166 -16.08 -6.20 -10.18
CA ALA A 166 -15.56 -5.58 -8.96
C ALA A 166 -14.45 -4.55 -9.21
N MET A 167 -14.02 -4.35 -10.46
CA MET A 167 -12.97 -3.40 -10.81
C MET A 167 -13.47 -1.95 -10.71
N HIS A 168 -12.71 -1.12 -10.01
CA HIS A 168 -12.87 0.31 -10.01
C HIS A 168 -12.16 0.96 -11.21
N GLN A 169 -12.85 1.04 -12.35
CA GLN A 169 -12.28 1.52 -13.63
C GLN A 169 -11.53 2.85 -13.52
N GLY A 170 -12.09 3.87 -12.84
CA GLY A 170 -11.42 5.18 -12.72
C GLY A 170 -10.11 5.15 -11.93
N ALA A 171 -9.98 4.22 -10.98
CA ALA A 171 -8.81 4.06 -10.14
C ALA A 171 -7.76 3.25 -10.91
N VAL A 172 -8.16 2.14 -11.52
CA VAL A 172 -7.28 1.33 -12.38
C VAL A 172 -6.77 2.13 -13.58
N GLN A 173 -7.60 2.99 -14.18
CA GLN A 173 -7.12 3.91 -15.21
C GLN A 173 -6.01 4.84 -14.69
N ALA A 174 -6.09 5.31 -13.45
CA ALA A 174 -5.02 6.09 -12.84
C ALA A 174 -3.77 5.22 -12.57
N TYR A 175 -3.93 3.97 -12.14
CA TYR A 175 -2.80 3.04 -11.89
C TYR A 175 -2.05 2.72 -13.18
N LEU A 176 -2.78 2.42 -14.26
CA LEU A 176 -2.19 2.21 -15.58
C LEU A 176 -1.55 3.50 -16.12
N THR A 177 -2.16 4.67 -15.90
CA THR A 177 -1.52 5.95 -16.26
C THR A 177 -0.20 6.15 -15.51
N ALA A 178 -0.17 5.85 -14.20
CA ALA A 178 1.04 5.89 -13.40
C ALA A 178 2.12 4.93 -13.92
N LEU A 179 1.73 3.68 -14.21
CA LEU A 179 2.62 2.64 -14.72
C LEU A 179 3.25 3.01 -16.07
N PHE A 180 2.43 3.46 -17.03
CA PHE A 180 2.94 3.80 -18.36
C PHE A 180 3.75 5.10 -18.37
N THR A 181 3.39 6.07 -17.53
CA THR A 181 4.24 7.26 -17.30
C THR A 181 5.59 6.86 -16.68
N TYR A 182 5.59 5.90 -15.75
CA TYR A 182 6.80 5.36 -15.14
C TYR A 182 7.67 4.60 -16.15
N PHE A 183 7.06 3.83 -17.05
CA PHE A 183 7.77 3.17 -18.15
C PHE A 183 8.41 4.15 -19.12
N GLU A 184 7.71 5.22 -19.50
CA GLU A 184 8.30 6.31 -20.28
C GLU A 184 9.49 6.93 -19.56
N ALA A 185 9.38 7.13 -18.25
CA ALA A 185 10.44 7.69 -17.44
C ALA A 185 11.65 6.73 -17.25
N ILE A 186 11.45 5.42 -17.31
CA ILE A 186 12.54 4.43 -17.40
C ILE A 186 13.27 4.56 -18.74
N ALA A 187 12.52 4.80 -19.82
CA ALA A 187 13.05 4.87 -21.18
C ALA A 187 13.59 6.25 -21.57
N ALA A 188 13.35 7.28 -20.75
CA ALA A 188 13.74 8.65 -21.03
C ALA A 188 15.26 8.80 -21.17
N SER A 189 15.65 9.55 -22.21
CA SER A 189 17.06 9.84 -22.51
C SER A 189 17.54 11.14 -21.87
N GLU A 190 16.61 11.99 -21.41
CA GLU A 190 16.93 13.25 -20.75
C GLU A 190 16.88 13.11 -19.22
N PRO A 191 17.80 13.75 -18.47
CA PRO A 191 17.83 13.68 -17.01
C PRO A 191 16.51 14.05 -16.35
N ASP A 192 15.90 15.18 -16.74
CA ASP A 192 14.73 15.76 -16.06
C ASP A 192 13.48 14.87 -16.15
N SER A 193 13.44 13.97 -17.12
CA SER A 193 12.33 13.02 -17.31
C SER A 193 12.69 11.58 -16.96
N GLY A 194 13.96 11.29 -16.64
CA GLY A 194 14.45 9.92 -16.47
C GLY A 194 14.63 9.49 -15.01
N ILE A 195 13.91 8.45 -14.57
CA ILE A 195 14.10 7.89 -13.21
C ILE A 195 15.40 7.09 -13.11
N LEU A 196 15.79 6.38 -14.19
CA LEU A 196 16.99 5.54 -14.23
C LEU A 196 18.14 6.17 -15.02
N HIS A 197 18.03 7.47 -15.33
CA HIS A 197 19.05 8.18 -16.07
C HIS A 197 20.35 8.28 -15.26
N HIS A 198 21.50 8.07 -15.90
CA HIS A 198 22.80 7.97 -15.22
C HIS A 198 23.23 9.25 -14.47
N SER A 199 22.70 10.41 -14.87
CA SER A 199 22.97 11.69 -14.20
C SER A 199 21.93 12.06 -13.13
N VAL A 200 20.87 11.26 -12.98
CA VAL A 200 19.88 11.44 -11.92
C VAL A 200 20.39 10.73 -10.68
N GLU A 201 20.26 11.41 -9.54
CA GLU A 201 20.71 10.87 -8.27
C GLU A 201 19.89 9.62 -7.92
N ASP A 202 20.56 8.50 -7.69
CA ASP A 202 19.90 7.26 -7.27
C ASP A 202 19.61 7.28 -5.76
N TRP A 203 18.59 6.54 -5.34
CA TRP A 203 18.31 6.29 -3.93
C TRP A 203 17.62 4.94 -3.74
N PRO A 204 17.83 4.31 -2.57
CA PRO A 204 17.19 3.02 -2.33
C PRO A 204 15.69 3.17 -2.05
N ILE A 205 14.93 2.17 -2.51
CA ILE A 205 13.60 1.88 -2.02
C ILE A 205 13.73 0.89 -0.87
N ILE A 206 13.25 1.27 0.30
CA ILE A 206 13.48 0.55 1.54
C ILE A 206 12.16 0.00 2.06
N PHE A 207 12.08 -1.33 2.18
CA PHE A 207 10.97 -2.03 2.81
C PHE A 207 11.41 -2.54 4.18
N THR A 208 10.74 -2.11 5.25
CA THR A 208 11.06 -2.51 6.62
C THR A 208 9.84 -3.13 7.28
N LEU A 209 9.95 -4.38 7.71
CA LEU A 209 8.97 -5.01 8.58
C LEU A 209 9.40 -4.75 10.02
N ILE A 210 8.55 -4.09 10.79
CA ILE A 210 8.80 -3.82 12.22
C ILE A 210 7.94 -4.75 13.03
N VAL A 211 8.55 -5.43 14.00
CA VAL A 211 7.88 -6.35 14.93
C VAL A 211 7.97 -5.77 16.33
N THR A 212 6.83 -5.61 17.00
CA THR A 212 6.80 -5.29 18.44
C THR A 212 6.89 -6.58 19.24
N PRO A 213 7.91 -6.80 20.09
CA PRO A 213 8.07 -8.02 20.86
C PRO A 213 6.89 -8.28 21.80
N GLU A 214 6.53 -9.55 22.02
CA GLU A 214 5.43 -9.92 22.93
C GLU A 214 5.73 -9.56 24.38
N ASP A 215 7.01 -9.67 24.76
CA ASP A 215 7.52 -9.42 26.11
C ASP A 215 7.67 -7.93 26.44
N GLN A 216 7.52 -7.04 25.45
CA GLN A 216 7.53 -5.60 25.71
C GLN A 216 6.19 -5.25 26.36
N PRO A 217 6.16 -4.96 27.68
CA PRO A 217 4.91 -4.83 28.37
C PRO A 217 4.15 -3.62 27.83
N TYR A 218 2.89 -3.84 27.44
CA TYR A 218 1.85 -2.82 27.30
C TYR A 218 1.98 -1.63 28.29
N PRO A 219 2.40 -1.81 29.57
CA PRO A 219 2.63 -0.68 30.49
C PRO A 219 3.68 0.38 30.12
N LEU A 220 4.67 0.13 29.25
CA LEU A 220 5.63 1.18 28.85
C LEU A 220 5.02 2.22 27.89
N LEU A 221 3.95 1.84 27.17
CA LEU A 221 3.11 2.74 26.38
C LEU A 221 2.16 3.60 27.23
N CYS A 222 1.92 3.18 28.48
CA CYS A 222 0.88 3.74 29.35
C CYS A 222 1.44 4.55 30.54
N ASN A 223 2.75 4.47 30.82
CA ASN A 223 3.35 5.07 32.01
C ASN A 223 4.27 6.27 31.71
N ALA A 224 4.51 6.61 30.44
CA ALA A 224 5.18 7.86 30.09
C ALA A 224 4.15 9.01 30.11
N PRO A 225 4.38 10.12 30.83
CA PRO A 225 3.53 11.30 30.72
C PRO A 225 3.63 11.82 29.28
N ALA A 226 2.60 11.55 28.49
CA ALA A 226 2.49 12.01 27.12
C ALA A 226 1.50 13.18 27.06
N SER A 227 1.89 14.25 26.38
CA SER A 227 0.94 15.30 25.99
C SER A 227 0.19 14.84 24.74
N LEU A 228 -1.09 15.21 24.64
CA LEU A 228 -1.83 14.99 23.40
C LEU A 228 -1.12 15.68 22.22
N SER A 229 -0.88 14.92 21.15
CA SER A 229 -0.48 15.48 19.85
C SER A 229 -1.52 16.49 19.39
N ARG A 230 -1.10 17.48 18.59
CA ARG A 230 -2.07 18.32 17.89
C ARG A 230 -2.84 17.44 16.89
N LEU A 231 -4.17 17.41 16.95
CA LEU A 231 -4.99 16.75 15.94
C LEU A 231 -5.60 17.81 15.01
N ALA A 232 -5.10 17.88 13.78
CA ALA A 232 -5.61 18.76 12.75
C ALA A 232 -6.61 18.02 11.87
N VAL A 233 -7.90 18.39 11.95
CA VAL A 233 -8.93 17.88 11.02
C VAL A 233 -8.82 18.64 9.70
N VAL A 234 -8.48 17.93 8.63
CA VAL A 234 -8.33 18.49 7.28
C VAL A 234 -9.48 18.02 6.41
N GLN A 235 -10.42 18.92 6.13
CA GLN A 235 -11.57 18.64 5.28
C GLN A 235 -11.28 19.05 3.83
N LEU A 236 -11.32 18.08 2.92
CA LEU A 236 -11.14 18.27 1.49
C LEU A 236 -12.47 18.21 0.74
N PRO A 237 -12.58 18.87 -0.44
CA PRO A 237 -13.78 18.77 -1.29
C PRO A 237 -14.01 17.35 -1.82
N HIS A 238 -12.95 16.56 -1.95
CA HIS A 238 -12.94 15.14 -2.31
C HIS A 238 -11.70 14.49 -1.71
N GLN A 239 -11.69 13.16 -1.55
CA GLN A 239 -10.46 12.46 -1.18
C GLN A 239 -9.39 12.72 -2.25
N SER A 240 -8.14 12.86 -1.84
CA SER A 240 -7.04 13.21 -2.73
C SER A 240 -5.75 12.55 -2.27
N THR A 241 -4.91 12.17 -3.23
CA THR A 241 -3.52 11.74 -3.02
C THR A 241 -2.52 12.85 -3.40
N ASP A 242 -2.94 14.12 -3.32
CA ASP A 242 -2.06 15.27 -3.49
C ASP A 242 -0.79 15.16 -2.63
N ILE A 243 0.31 15.69 -3.16
CA ILE A 243 1.65 15.59 -2.58
C ILE A 243 1.71 16.08 -1.12
N THR A 244 0.88 17.05 -0.76
CA THR A 244 0.76 17.60 0.61
C THR A 244 0.35 16.55 1.65
N TYR A 245 -0.33 15.48 1.22
CA TYR A 245 -0.85 14.42 2.07
C TYR A 245 0.00 13.14 2.06
N LEU A 246 1.06 13.09 1.24
CA LEU A 246 1.94 11.93 1.09
C LEU A 246 3.06 11.83 2.14
N GLY A 247 3.02 12.68 3.18
CA GLY A 247 3.99 12.66 4.28
C GLY A 247 5.31 13.39 3.98
N LEU A 248 5.37 14.20 2.93
CA LEU A 248 6.55 15.00 2.60
C LEU A 248 6.53 16.38 3.27
N PRO A 249 7.69 17.01 3.55
CA PRO A 249 9.04 16.50 3.27
C PRO A 249 9.62 15.58 4.38
N ASP A 250 9.10 15.64 5.60
CA ASP A 250 9.69 15.00 6.80
C ASP A 250 8.66 14.36 7.74
N GLY A 251 7.47 14.08 7.21
CA GLY A 251 6.38 13.37 7.90
C GLY A 251 6.25 11.91 7.46
N ALA A 252 5.06 11.36 7.64
CA ALA A 252 4.67 10.05 7.09
C ALA A 252 3.18 10.01 6.72
N CYS A 253 2.79 9.04 5.89
CA CYS A 253 1.41 8.81 5.49
C CYS A 253 0.97 7.40 5.89
N VAL A 254 -0.16 7.29 6.59
CA VAL A 254 -0.78 6.02 6.95
C VAL A 254 -1.47 5.41 5.74
N ILE A 255 -1.09 4.17 5.43
CA ILE A 255 -1.75 3.32 4.46
C ILE A 255 -2.62 2.32 5.23
N SER A 256 -3.93 2.48 5.11
CA SER A 256 -4.94 1.58 5.69
C SER A 256 -4.94 0.27 4.92
N ALA A 257 -4.04 -0.62 5.31
CA ALA A 257 -3.70 -1.82 4.56
C ALA A 257 -4.64 -3.00 4.90
N ASN A 258 -4.68 -3.98 4.00
CA ASN A 258 -5.00 -5.36 4.34
C ASN A 258 -3.76 -6.03 4.97
N LYS A 259 -3.96 -7.08 5.78
CA LYS A 259 -2.84 -7.90 6.30
C LYS A 259 -2.02 -8.51 5.15
N CYS A 260 -2.66 -8.87 4.05
CA CYS A 260 -2.06 -9.22 2.78
C CYS A 260 -1.94 -7.95 1.93
N VAL A 261 -0.85 -7.19 2.09
CA VAL A 261 -0.60 -5.99 1.29
C VAL A 261 -0.61 -6.36 -0.20
N GLY A 262 -1.38 -5.65 -1.02
CA GLY A 262 -1.74 -6.13 -2.35
C GLY A 262 -1.99 -5.07 -3.42
N LEU A 263 -1.97 -5.55 -4.67
CA LEU A 263 -2.21 -4.78 -5.89
C LEU A 263 -3.61 -5.08 -6.43
N GLY A 264 -4.63 -4.86 -5.61
CA GLY A 264 -6.02 -5.06 -6.00
C GLY A 264 -6.52 -3.97 -6.96
N ALA A 265 -7.78 -4.11 -7.37
CA ALA A 265 -8.43 -3.27 -8.39
C ALA A 265 -9.69 -2.56 -7.87
N THR A 266 -9.93 -2.53 -6.56
CA THR A 266 -11.21 -2.12 -5.96
C THR A 266 -11.30 -0.62 -5.63
N GLY A 267 -10.20 0.12 -5.76
CA GLY A 267 -10.11 1.54 -5.43
C GLY A 267 -10.04 1.82 -3.92
N THR A 268 -9.58 0.86 -3.11
CA THR A 268 -9.34 1.08 -1.67
C THR A 268 -8.21 2.07 -1.44
N GLN A 269 -8.11 2.62 -0.23
CA GLN A 269 -7.08 3.60 0.10
C GLN A 269 -5.66 3.04 -0.09
N GLU A 270 -5.43 1.78 0.29
CA GLU A 270 -4.17 1.08 0.03
C GLU A 270 -3.85 1.04 -1.46
N GLU A 271 -4.77 0.51 -2.27
CA GLU A 271 -4.58 0.37 -3.71
C GLU A 271 -4.38 1.73 -4.39
N LEU A 272 -5.06 2.79 -3.94
CA LEU A 272 -4.86 4.15 -4.47
C LEU A 272 -3.44 4.65 -4.22
N HIS A 273 -2.91 4.47 -3.02
CA HIS A 273 -1.55 4.93 -2.69
C HIS A 273 -0.46 4.06 -3.31
N VAL A 274 -0.67 2.75 -3.36
CA VAL A 274 0.26 1.81 -4.02
C VAL A 274 0.22 2.04 -5.52
N GLY A 275 -0.97 2.05 -6.15
CA GLY A 275 -1.17 2.14 -7.60
C GLY A 275 -0.65 3.43 -8.25
N ILE A 276 -0.51 4.53 -7.51
CA ILE A 276 0.17 5.73 -8.02
C ILE A 276 1.70 5.69 -7.88
N SER A 277 2.25 4.69 -7.17
CA SER A 277 3.66 4.58 -6.78
C SER A 277 4.27 3.26 -7.26
N PRO A 278 4.66 3.11 -8.54
CA PRO A 278 5.16 1.86 -9.10
C PRO A 278 6.29 1.19 -8.30
N GLU A 279 7.20 1.98 -7.75
CA GLU A 279 8.31 1.46 -6.93
C GLU A 279 7.87 0.82 -5.60
N ALA A 280 6.61 0.98 -5.19
CA ALA A 280 6.03 0.30 -4.04
C ALA A 280 5.46 -1.09 -4.40
N TYR A 281 5.19 -1.40 -5.67
CA TYR A 281 4.58 -2.68 -6.08
C TYR A 281 5.36 -3.93 -5.66
N PRO A 282 6.72 -3.92 -5.61
CA PRO A 282 7.47 -5.09 -5.14
C PRO A 282 7.12 -5.52 -3.72
N VAL A 283 6.44 -4.69 -2.92
CA VAL A 283 5.98 -5.05 -1.57
C VAL A 283 5.24 -6.40 -1.52
N THR A 284 4.47 -6.72 -2.56
CA THR A 284 3.70 -7.98 -2.65
C THR A 284 4.57 -9.21 -2.85
N LEU A 285 5.84 -9.03 -3.24
CA LEU A 285 6.82 -10.10 -3.43
C LEU A 285 7.71 -10.30 -2.20
N LEU A 286 7.64 -9.38 -1.23
CA LEU A 286 8.56 -9.31 -0.09
C LEU A 286 7.88 -9.59 1.24
N ALA A 287 6.59 -9.26 1.36
CA ALA A 287 5.86 -9.30 2.63
C ALA A 287 4.83 -10.45 2.66
N PRO A 288 5.05 -11.48 3.50
CA PRO A 288 3.98 -12.38 3.90
C PRO A 288 2.87 -11.63 4.66
N PRO A 289 1.69 -12.25 4.88
CA PRO A 289 0.60 -11.63 5.63
C PRO A 289 1.05 -11.10 7.00
N LEU A 290 0.74 -9.84 7.29
CA LEU A 290 1.11 -9.17 8.53
C LEU A 290 0.40 -9.83 9.72
N LYS A 291 1.17 -10.08 10.78
CA LYS A 291 0.66 -10.47 12.10
C LYS A 291 0.22 -9.25 12.91
N ASP A 292 -0.53 -9.48 13.99
CA ASP A 292 -1.09 -8.41 14.84
C ASP A 292 -0.08 -7.39 15.38
N ARG A 293 1.18 -7.79 15.60
CA ARG A 293 2.25 -6.93 16.13
C ARG A 293 3.24 -6.45 15.08
N GLN A 294 2.89 -6.59 13.81
CA GLN A 294 3.73 -6.23 12.67
C GLN A 294 3.19 -5.03 11.92
N VAL A 295 4.07 -4.18 11.43
CA VAL A 295 3.74 -3.13 10.46
C VAL A 295 4.80 -3.11 9.37
N LEU A 296 4.41 -2.66 8.19
CA LEU A 296 5.31 -2.59 7.05
C LEU A 296 5.52 -1.14 6.65
N ILE A 297 6.78 -0.76 6.47
CA ILE A 297 7.18 0.59 6.07
C ILE A 297 7.77 0.51 4.66
N CYS A 298 7.27 1.34 3.75
CA CYS A 298 7.92 1.59 2.46
C CYS A 298 8.43 3.03 2.44
N GLN A 299 9.73 3.20 2.20
CA GLN A 299 10.37 4.49 2.08
C GLN A 299 10.99 4.65 0.68
N GLY A 300 10.88 5.87 0.14
CA GLY A 300 11.58 6.26 -1.09
C GLY A 300 10.75 6.11 -2.37
N ALA A 301 9.62 5.42 -2.32
CA ALA A 301 8.77 5.20 -3.49
C ALA A 301 8.16 6.52 -3.98
N GLU A 302 8.43 6.87 -5.23
CA GLU A 302 7.90 8.07 -5.88
C GLU A 302 6.44 7.86 -6.33
N ALA A 303 5.58 8.88 -6.11
CA ALA A 303 4.25 8.91 -6.71
C ALA A 303 4.33 9.59 -8.09
N ILE A 304 3.79 8.93 -9.11
CA ILE A 304 3.89 9.34 -10.51
C ILE A 304 2.67 10.17 -10.95
N VAL A 305 1.52 9.91 -10.35
CA VAL A 305 0.26 10.63 -10.56
C VAL A 305 -0.42 10.91 -9.22
N THR A 306 -1.39 11.80 -9.21
CA THR A 306 -2.37 11.95 -8.14
C THR A 306 -3.72 11.42 -8.58
N THR A 307 -4.54 11.10 -7.59
CA THR A 307 -5.93 10.67 -7.72
C THR A 307 -6.82 11.57 -6.87
N LYS A 308 -8.07 11.69 -7.29
CA LYS A 308 -9.14 12.37 -6.56
C LYS A 308 -10.41 11.54 -6.52
N GLY A 309 -11.26 11.84 -5.54
CA GLY A 309 -12.51 11.11 -5.30
C GLY A 309 -12.31 9.89 -4.42
N HIS A 310 -13.43 9.32 -3.97
CA HIS A 310 -13.49 8.14 -3.09
C HIS A 310 -14.58 7.19 -3.58
N GLY A 311 -14.46 5.90 -3.24
CA GLY A 311 -15.39 4.87 -3.71
C GLY A 311 -15.50 4.94 -5.22
N ARG A 312 -16.72 4.80 -5.77
CA ARG A 312 -17.04 4.83 -7.21
C ARG A 312 -16.52 6.05 -8.00
N TRP A 313 -16.11 7.13 -7.33
CA TRP A 313 -15.65 8.39 -7.94
C TRP A 313 -14.14 8.56 -7.95
N ALA A 314 -13.37 7.57 -7.49
CA ALA A 314 -11.92 7.61 -7.57
C ALA A 314 -11.46 7.68 -9.04
N SER A 315 -10.63 8.67 -9.37
CA SER A 315 -10.16 8.90 -10.74
C SER A 315 -8.80 9.57 -10.75
N LEU A 316 -8.12 9.49 -11.90
CA LEU A 316 -6.91 10.25 -12.18
C LEU A 316 -7.17 11.75 -11.96
N ASP A 317 -6.25 12.42 -11.30
CA ASP A 317 -6.27 13.87 -11.12
C ASP A 317 -5.19 14.55 -11.95
N GLU A 318 -3.92 14.37 -11.60
CA GLU A 318 -2.79 14.99 -12.30
C GLU A 318 -1.60 14.04 -12.47
N ILE A 319 -0.77 14.28 -13.49
CA ILE A 319 0.55 13.65 -13.64
C ILE A 319 1.58 14.48 -12.87
N LEU A 320 2.26 13.86 -11.89
CA LEU A 320 3.29 14.48 -11.04
C LEU A 320 4.68 14.41 -11.64
N HIS A 321 4.96 13.37 -12.43
CA HIS A 321 6.27 13.19 -13.06
C HIS A 321 6.56 14.27 -14.12
N GLY A 322 7.83 14.72 -14.19
CA GLY A 322 8.28 15.73 -15.17
C GLY A 322 7.92 17.19 -14.86
N ARG A 323 7.26 17.50 -13.73
CA ARG A 323 7.00 18.88 -13.31
C ARG A 323 8.15 19.46 -12.48
N PRO A 324 8.46 20.78 -12.55
CA PRO A 324 9.41 21.42 -11.64
C PRO A 324 8.96 21.27 -10.19
N ARG A 325 9.80 20.68 -9.34
CA ARG A 325 9.45 20.35 -7.95
C ARG A 325 10.09 21.32 -6.97
N PRO A 326 9.34 22.24 -6.34
CA PRO A 326 9.82 22.86 -5.12
C PRO A 326 9.68 21.85 -3.97
N SER A 327 10.81 21.42 -3.39
CA SER A 327 10.93 20.77 -2.06
C SER A 327 10.51 19.31 -1.83
N SER A 328 10.00 18.57 -2.82
CA SER A 328 9.60 17.17 -2.63
C SER A 328 10.73 16.18 -2.95
N ASP A 329 11.56 15.88 -1.95
CA ASP A 329 12.53 14.79 -2.05
C ASP A 329 11.84 13.44 -1.72
N TRP A 330 11.53 12.64 -2.75
CA TRP A 330 10.86 11.35 -2.60
C TRP A 330 11.63 10.35 -1.73
N ARG A 331 12.95 10.52 -1.58
CA ARG A 331 13.80 9.76 -0.64
C ARG A 331 13.25 9.74 0.78
N ASN A 332 12.57 10.84 1.14
CA ASN A 332 12.01 11.06 2.46
C ASN A 332 10.53 10.68 2.55
N ARG A 333 9.88 10.27 1.44
CA ARG A 333 8.50 9.77 1.51
C ARG A 333 8.45 8.48 2.29
N VAL A 334 7.49 8.39 3.21
CA VAL A 334 7.29 7.24 4.09
C VAL A 334 5.82 6.83 4.08
N MET A 335 5.59 5.58 3.70
CA MET A 335 4.29 4.91 3.69
C MET A 335 4.24 3.93 4.87
N LEU A 336 3.28 4.10 5.77
CA LEU A 336 3.07 3.27 6.96
C LEU A 336 1.91 2.31 6.72
N PHE A 337 2.19 1.09 6.26
CA PHE A 337 1.18 0.05 6.08
C PHE A 337 0.84 -0.59 7.42
N MET A 338 -0.41 -0.38 7.85
CA MET A 338 -0.94 -0.98 9.07
C MET A 338 -2.36 -1.47 8.83
N ASP A 339 -2.59 -2.76 9.08
CA ASP A 339 -3.88 -3.42 8.90
C ASP A 339 -4.76 -3.26 10.14
N ALA A 340 -6.02 -2.90 9.95
CA ALA A 340 -7.04 -2.91 11.00
C ALA A 340 -7.70 -4.30 11.09
N LEU A 341 -8.39 -4.57 12.20
CA LEU A 341 -9.24 -5.76 12.34
C LEU A 341 -10.44 -5.68 11.36
N GLU A 342 -10.78 -6.81 10.74
CA GLU A 342 -11.95 -7.00 9.86
C GLU A 342 -13.23 -7.17 10.71
N LEU A 343 -13.77 -6.04 11.21
CA LEU A 343 -14.87 -6.00 12.17
C LEU A 343 -16.27 -6.14 11.54
N ASP A 344 -16.35 -6.08 10.22
CA ASP A 344 -17.54 -6.39 9.43
C ASP A 344 -17.89 -7.89 9.45
N LEU A 345 -16.91 -8.75 9.71
CA LEU A 345 -17.07 -10.21 9.82
C LEU A 345 -17.44 -10.66 11.24
N VAL A 346 -17.43 -9.76 12.22
CA VAL A 346 -17.66 -10.08 13.63
C VAL A 346 -19.15 -10.06 13.93
N ASP A 347 -19.65 -11.12 14.60
CA ASP A 347 -21.04 -11.18 15.05
C ASP A 347 -21.33 -10.04 16.05
N ARG A 348 -22.34 -9.22 15.72
CA ARG A 348 -22.77 -8.08 16.53
C ARG A 348 -23.80 -8.47 17.58
N ALA A 349 -24.26 -9.73 17.59
CA ALA A 349 -25.23 -10.21 18.56
C ALA A 349 -24.67 -10.10 19.99
N HIS A 350 -25.29 -9.22 20.78
CA HIS A 350 -24.94 -9.11 22.19
C HIS A 350 -25.67 -10.17 23.03
N PRO A 351 -25.00 -10.88 23.97
CA PRO A 351 -25.62 -11.92 24.80
C PRO A 351 -26.83 -11.45 25.62
N HIS A 352 -26.94 -10.13 25.83
CA HIS A 352 -28.00 -9.48 26.62
C HIS A 352 -28.98 -8.64 25.78
N GLY A 353 -28.97 -8.81 24.45
CA GLY A 353 -29.79 -8.04 23.49
C GLY A 353 -29.14 -6.70 23.07
N GLY A 354 -29.41 -6.27 21.84
CA GLY A 354 -28.80 -5.10 21.19
C GLY A 354 -27.67 -5.45 20.20
N GLU A 355 -27.23 -4.48 19.40
CA GLU A 355 -26.05 -4.60 18.53
C GLU A 355 -24.81 -4.11 19.28
N ASN A 356 -23.76 -4.93 19.36
CA ASN A 356 -22.48 -4.54 19.96
C ASN A 356 -21.72 -3.57 19.04
N ILE A 357 -20.76 -2.81 19.61
CA ILE A 357 -19.75 -2.09 18.84
C ILE A 357 -18.49 -2.96 18.81
N PRO A 358 -18.16 -3.62 17.68
CA PRO A 358 -17.09 -4.62 17.66
C PRO A 358 -15.74 -4.10 18.14
N ASP A 359 -15.40 -2.83 17.84
CA ASP A 359 -14.14 -2.22 18.29
C ASP A 359 -13.95 -2.28 19.82
N LEU A 360 -15.04 -2.30 20.59
CA LEU A 360 -15.03 -2.31 22.07
C LEU A 360 -14.94 -3.72 22.67
N MET A 361 -14.85 -4.77 21.84
CA MET A 361 -14.71 -6.15 22.32
C MET A 361 -13.36 -6.35 23.04
N PRO A 362 -13.30 -7.31 24.01
CA PRO A 362 -12.09 -7.56 24.76
C PRO A 362 -10.87 -7.82 23.87
N GLY A 363 -9.79 -7.08 24.10
CA GLY A 363 -8.53 -7.20 23.36
C GLY A 363 -8.45 -6.41 22.05
N TYR A 364 -9.57 -6.05 21.42
CA TYR A 364 -9.57 -5.39 20.10
C TYR A 364 -9.00 -3.97 20.18
N LEU A 365 -9.42 -3.18 21.18
CA LEU A 365 -8.87 -1.85 21.45
C LEU A 365 -7.34 -1.88 21.60
N HIS A 366 -6.81 -2.84 22.37
CA HIS A 366 -5.38 -2.95 22.61
C HIS A 366 -4.62 -3.38 21.36
N ARG A 367 -5.15 -4.33 20.58
CA ARG A 367 -4.57 -4.76 19.31
C ARG A 367 -4.43 -3.59 18.35
N GLU A 368 -5.50 -2.83 18.15
CA GLU A 368 -5.51 -1.69 17.24
C GLU A 368 -4.60 -0.55 17.72
N LEU A 369 -4.55 -0.32 19.04
CA LEU A 369 -3.63 0.66 19.62
C LEU A 369 -2.16 0.25 19.39
N VAL A 370 -1.79 -1.00 19.63
CA VAL A 370 -0.43 -1.49 19.40
C VAL A 370 -0.08 -1.34 17.93
N LYS A 371 -0.95 -1.81 17.03
CA LYS A 371 -0.74 -1.70 15.58
C LYS A 371 -0.48 -0.25 15.14
N ALA A 372 -1.36 0.68 15.53
CA ALA A 372 -1.21 2.09 15.21
C ALA A 372 0.06 2.69 15.83
N TYR A 373 0.36 2.37 17.08
CA TYR A 373 1.57 2.84 17.74
C TYR A 373 2.83 2.36 17.02
N THR A 374 2.93 1.07 16.71
CA THR A 374 4.11 0.49 16.04
C THR A 374 4.38 1.19 14.71
N ALA A 375 3.33 1.52 13.95
CA ALA A 375 3.43 2.29 12.71
C ALA A 375 3.94 3.72 12.97
N LEU A 376 3.32 4.44 13.91
CA LEU A 376 3.61 5.85 14.17
C LEU A 376 4.97 6.09 14.85
N TYR A 377 5.43 5.12 15.64
CA TYR A 377 6.74 5.12 16.31
C TYR A 377 7.86 4.54 15.43
N SER A 378 7.54 4.06 14.22
CA SER A 378 8.51 3.42 13.31
C SER A 378 9.76 4.24 12.99
N HIS A 379 9.73 5.56 13.17
CA HIS A 379 10.90 6.42 13.00
C HIS A 379 12.06 6.01 13.93
N SER A 380 11.80 5.42 15.10
CA SER A 380 12.85 4.98 16.04
C SER A 380 13.68 3.81 15.52
N TYR A 381 13.13 3.06 14.57
CA TYR A 381 13.79 1.93 13.90
C TYR A 381 14.51 2.37 12.61
N ARG A 382 14.41 3.66 12.26
CA ARG A 382 15.12 4.25 11.12
C ARG A 382 16.37 4.95 11.65
N ASN A 383 17.38 5.11 10.80
CA ASN A 383 18.63 5.83 11.14
C ASN A 383 18.41 7.34 11.42
N THR A 384 17.15 7.80 11.46
CA THR A 384 16.73 9.14 11.80
C THR A 384 16.23 9.18 13.25
N TRP A 385 17.05 9.70 14.17
CA TRP A 385 16.67 9.90 15.58
C TRP A 385 15.55 10.94 15.80
N LYS A 386 14.96 11.48 14.73
CA LYS A 386 13.90 12.49 14.78
C LYS A 386 12.54 11.83 14.53
N PRO A 387 11.53 12.12 15.38
CA PRO A 387 10.14 11.80 15.08
C PRO A 387 9.68 12.41 13.76
N TYR A 388 8.64 11.82 13.17
CA TYR A 388 7.91 12.44 12.06
C TYR A 388 7.42 13.82 12.48
N SER A 389 7.64 14.84 11.65
CA SER A 389 7.15 16.20 11.95
C SER A 389 5.63 16.28 12.02
N PHE A 390 4.97 15.44 11.21
CA PHE A 390 3.54 15.15 11.24
C PHE A 390 3.26 13.75 10.68
N VAL A 391 2.09 13.20 10.98
CA VAL A 391 1.56 12.03 10.28
C VAL A 391 0.22 12.36 9.66
N THR A 392 0.07 12.07 8.37
CA THR A 392 -1.20 12.12 7.67
C THR A 392 -1.92 10.78 7.80
N THR A 393 -3.18 10.80 8.23
CA THR A 393 -4.04 9.62 8.33
C THR A 393 -5.49 9.95 7.93
N GLY A 394 -6.41 9.00 8.08
CA GLY A 394 -7.83 9.19 7.89
C GLY A 394 -8.65 8.08 8.55
N LEU A 395 -9.70 7.63 7.85
CA LEU A 395 -10.65 6.61 8.30
C LEU A 395 -10.07 5.17 8.28
N TRP A 396 -8.95 4.95 8.98
CA TRP A 396 -8.29 3.65 9.10
C TRP A 396 -9.24 2.56 9.60
N GLY A 397 -9.42 1.50 8.81
CA GLY A 397 -10.29 0.37 9.14
C GLY A 397 -11.80 0.68 9.22
N CYS A 398 -12.26 1.88 8.86
CA CYS A 398 -13.67 2.27 9.04
C CYS A 398 -14.54 2.12 7.76
N GLY A 399 -13.94 1.67 6.66
CA GLY A 399 -14.61 1.41 5.39
C GLY A 399 -15.04 -0.05 5.28
N ALA A 400 -14.38 -0.80 4.40
CA ALA A 400 -14.64 -2.23 4.20
C ALA A 400 -14.59 -3.05 5.51
N PHE A 401 -13.66 -2.72 6.41
CA PHE A 401 -13.47 -3.47 7.67
C PHE A 401 -14.44 -3.08 8.79
N GLY A 402 -15.40 -2.18 8.55
CA GLY A 402 -16.52 -1.95 9.45
C GLY A 402 -16.22 -1.29 10.80
N GLY A 403 -15.01 -0.79 11.03
CA GLY A 403 -14.62 -0.15 12.29
C GLY A 403 -15.33 1.16 12.59
N ASN A 404 -15.56 1.43 13.87
CA ASN A 404 -16.20 2.65 14.33
C ASN A 404 -15.27 3.86 14.21
N ARG A 405 -15.71 4.88 13.46
CA ARG A 405 -14.93 6.09 13.15
C ARG A 405 -14.49 6.88 14.40
N GLN A 406 -15.35 6.97 15.41
CA GLN A 406 -15.05 7.71 16.64
C GLN A 406 -14.03 6.94 17.50
N VAL A 407 -14.19 5.63 17.64
CA VAL A 407 -13.24 4.76 18.36
C VAL A 407 -11.87 4.77 17.68
N LYS A 408 -11.81 4.54 16.36
CA LYS A 408 -10.55 4.54 15.59
C LYS A 408 -9.86 5.91 15.62
N ALA A 409 -10.59 7.02 15.61
CA ALA A 409 -9.98 8.35 15.73
C ALA A 409 -9.32 8.56 17.10
N ILE A 410 -9.94 8.13 18.20
CA ILE A 410 -9.33 8.19 19.54
C ILE A 410 -8.08 7.30 19.61
N ILE A 411 -8.14 6.08 19.07
CA ILE A 411 -7.00 5.15 19.04
C ILE A 411 -5.81 5.75 18.29
N GLN A 412 -6.05 6.30 17.09
CA GLN A 412 -4.99 6.92 16.29
C GLN A 412 -4.41 8.16 16.98
N TRP A 413 -5.26 8.99 17.60
CA TRP A 413 -4.80 10.17 18.33
C TRP A 413 -3.96 9.81 19.55
N TYR A 414 -4.37 8.77 20.28
CA TYR A 414 -3.58 8.22 21.37
C TYR A 414 -2.23 7.74 20.86
N ALA A 415 -2.22 6.88 19.85
CA ALA A 415 -1.03 6.27 19.30
C ALA A 415 -0.01 7.33 18.84
N ALA A 416 -0.49 8.40 18.17
CA ALA A 416 0.34 9.53 17.77
C ALA A 416 0.94 10.26 18.97
N SER A 417 0.15 10.47 20.03
CA SER A 417 0.58 11.17 21.25
C SER A 417 1.68 10.42 21.98
N VAL A 418 1.55 9.10 22.14
CA VAL A 418 2.58 8.29 22.81
C VAL A 418 3.79 8.02 21.92
N ALA A 419 3.63 8.07 20.59
CA ALA A 419 4.74 8.01 19.63
C ALA A 419 5.49 9.35 19.49
N ASN A 420 5.13 10.40 20.25
CA ASN A 420 5.69 11.75 20.15
C ASN A 420 5.59 12.37 18.75
N VAL A 421 4.54 12.04 18.00
CA VAL A 421 4.22 12.72 16.74
C VAL A 421 3.66 14.10 17.07
N PRO A 422 4.29 15.22 16.64
CA PRO A 422 3.83 16.56 17.01
C PRO A 422 2.41 16.88 16.50
N GLU A 423 2.09 16.43 15.28
CA GLU A 423 0.81 16.69 14.62
C GLU A 423 0.26 15.46 13.89
N LEU A 424 -0.98 15.09 14.20
CA LEU A 424 -1.76 14.12 13.44
C LEU A 424 -2.73 14.88 12.51
N ARG A 425 -2.51 14.79 11.20
CA ARG A 425 -3.39 15.35 10.18
C ARG A 425 -4.44 14.32 9.79
N TYR A 426 -5.66 14.49 10.28
CA TYR A 426 -6.78 13.61 10.00
C TYR A 426 -7.52 14.11 8.74
N VAL A 427 -7.18 13.53 7.59
CA VAL A 427 -7.67 13.96 6.28
C VAL A 427 -8.98 13.26 5.95
N LEU A 428 -9.99 14.06 5.63
CA LEU A 428 -11.35 13.63 5.29
C LEU A 428 -11.75 14.22 3.95
N GLY A 429 -12.35 13.41 3.08
CA GLY A 429 -12.72 13.78 1.73
C GLY A 429 -14.22 13.81 1.51
N GLY A 430 -14.72 14.89 0.92
CA GLY A 430 -16.09 14.97 0.42
C GLY A 430 -17.16 15.23 1.48
N ALA A 431 -18.39 15.46 0.99
CA ALA A 431 -19.54 15.79 1.84
C ALA A 431 -19.92 14.66 2.80
N GLU A 432 -19.75 13.40 2.38
CA GLU A 432 -20.08 12.20 3.18
C GLU A 432 -19.25 12.11 4.47
N GLN A 433 -18.01 12.59 4.44
CA GLN A 433 -17.11 12.56 5.59
C GLN A 433 -17.13 13.87 6.40
N LYS A 434 -17.73 14.94 5.85
CA LYS A 434 -17.76 16.27 6.46
C LYS A 434 -18.46 16.27 7.82
N VAL A 435 -19.57 15.56 7.96
CA VAL A 435 -20.32 15.49 9.23
C VAL A 435 -19.43 14.95 10.35
N PHE A 436 -18.73 13.83 10.08
CA PHE A 436 -17.77 13.26 11.01
C PHE A 436 -16.58 14.20 11.26
N GLY A 437 -16.09 14.92 10.25
CA GLY A 437 -15.04 15.93 10.43
C GLY A 437 -15.44 17.05 11.38
N ASP A 438 -16.67 17.55 11.25
CA ASP A 438 -17.22 18.58 12.14
C ASP A 438 -17.44 18.04 13.57
N GLU A 439 -17.79 16.77 13.73
CA GLU A 439 -17.88 16.08 15.02
C GLU A 439 -16.50 15.92 15.67
N LEU A 440 -15.53 15.38 14.94
CA LEU A 440 -14.16 15.18 15.41
C LEU A 440 -13.53 16.50 15.83
N LYS A 441 -13.71 17.56 15.05
CA LYS A 441 -13.23 18.90 15.39
C LYS A 441 -13.84 19.39 16.71
N ARG A 442 -15.15 19.27 16.89
CA ARG A 442 -15.83 19.63 18.14
C ARG A 442 -15.34 18.80 19.33
N PHE A 443 -15.09 17.51 19.13
CA PHE A 443 -14.54 16.62 20.16
C PHE A 443 -13.13 17.05 20.57
N VAL A 444 -12.24 17.27 19.60
CA VAL A 444 -10.86 17.73 19.82
C VAL A 444 -10.83 19.09 20.53
N ASP A 445 -11.61 20.07 20.06
CA ASP A 445 -11.68 21.39 20.68
C ASP A 445 -12.11 21.32 22.16
N LYS A 446 -13.03 20.42 22.50
CA LYS A 446 -13.47 20.22 23.89
C LYS A 446 -12.41 19.51 24.72
N ALA A 447 -11.82 18.43 24.19
CA ALA A 447 -10.74 17.70 24.85
C ALA A 447 -9.53 18.62 25.13
N GLU A 448 -9.14 19.46 24.16
CA GLU A 448 -8.04 20.42 24.31
C GLU A 448 -8.34 21.55 25.30
N ARG A 449 -9.59 21.98 25.47
CA ARG A 449 -9.95 23.00 26.49
C ARG A 449 -9.85 22.47 27.92
N THR A 450 -10.06 21.17 28.09
CA THR A 450 -9.91 20.46 29.37
C THR A 450 -8.44 20.17 29.69
N ARG A 451 -7.48 20.74 28.92
CA ARG A 451 -6.03 20.45 28.89
C ARG A 451 -5.29 20.41 30.22
N ARG A 452 -5.78 21.02 31.29
CA ARG A 452 -5.01 21.07 32.54
C ARG A 452 -4.75 19.67 33.12
N GLU A 453 -5.47 18.63 32.69
CA GLU A 453 -5.35 17.26 33.24
C GLU A 453 -5.61 16.11 32.24
N MET A 454 -5.65 16.36 30.92
CA MET A 454 -6.05 15.33 29.94
C MET A 454 -4.85 14.61 29.33
N GLU A 455 -4.50 13.46 29.91
CA GLU A 455 -3.55 12.52 29.34
C GLU A 455 -4.21 11.64 28.25
N PRO A 456 -3.51 11.27 27.17
CA PRO A 456 -4.02 10.33 26.16
C PRO A 456 -4.57 9.05 26.81
N ARG A 457 -3.90 8.57 27.86
CA ARG A 457 -4.32 7.45 28.72
C ARG A 457 -5.78 7.50 29.14
N ARG A 458 -6.24 8.66 29.61
CA ARG A 458 -7.61 8.82 30.12
C ARG A 458 -8.66 8.59 29.03
N LEU A 459 -8.40 9.03 27.79
CA LEU A 459 -9.32 8.80 26.66
C LEU A 459 -9.48 7.31 26.37
N PHE A 460 -8.36 6.59 26.32
CA PHE A 460 -8.35 5.16 26.02
C PHE A 460 -8.94 4.33 27.17
N ASP A 461 -8.61 4.65 28.43
CA ASP A 461 -9.16 3.98 29.61
C ASP A 461 -10.68 4.14 29.71
N VAL A 462 -11.25 5.26 29.24
CA VAL A 462 -12.70 5.42 29.12
C VAL A 462 -13.29 4.45 28.09
N LEU A 463 -12.65 4.26 26.93
CA LEU A 463 -13.12 3.27 25.94
C LEU A 463 -13.03 1.83 26.46
N VAL A 464 -11.94 1.48 27.16
CA VAL A 464 -11.76 0.16 27.77
C VAL A 464 -12.84 -0.09 28.83
N ARG A 465 -13.11 0.89 29.69
CA ARG A 465 -14.19 0.80 30.70
C ARG A 465 -15.55 0.66 30.04
N LEU A 466 -15.87 1.47 29.04
CA LEU A 466 -17.12 1.37 28.30
C LEU A 466 -17.31 -0.03 27.71
N GLY A 467 -16.30 -0.57 27.02
CA GLY A 467 -16.35 -1.92 26.47
C GLY A 467 -16.56 -2.97 27.56
N THR A 468 -15.81 -2.87 28.67
CA THR A 468 -15.95 -3.77 29.82
C THR A 468 -17.33 -3.71 30.46
N ASP A 469 -17.90 -2.52 30.62
CA ASP A 469 -19.22 -2.34 31.22
C ASP A 469 -20.35 -2.83 30.30
N ILE A 470 -20.22 -2.66 28.98
CA ILE A 470 -21.14 -3.25 27.99
C ILE A 470 -21.13 -4.77 28.10
N GLN A 471 -19.94 -5.40 28.06
CA GLN A 471 -19.81 -6.86 28.13
C GLN A 471 -20.33 -7.45 29.44
N ASN A 472 -20.22 -6.70 30.54
CA ASN A 472 -20.75 -7.11 31.84
C ASN A 472 -22.22 -6.74 32.07
N GLY A 473 -22.91 -6.17 31.08
CA GLY A 473 -24.30 -5.71 31.21
C GLY A 473 -24.51 -4.54 32.17
N LYS A 474 -23.44 -3.80 32.50
CA LYS A 474 -23.45 -2.64 33.40
C LYS A 474 -23.71 -1.31 32.68
N ALA A 475 -23.51 -1.27 31.37
CA ALA A 475 -23.81 -0.12 30.52
C ALA A 475 -24.64 -0.55 29.30
N ALA A 476 -25.56 0.31 28.87
CA ALA A 476 -26.21 0.16 27.58
C ALA A 476 -25.21 0.44 26.45
N VAL A 477 -25.36 -0.23 25.31
CA VAL A 477 -24.55 0.06 24.13
C VAL A 477 -24.94 1.45 23.62
N PRO A 478 -24.01 2.43 23.58
CA PRO A 478 -24.28 3.74 23.00
C PRO A 478 -24.50 3.60 21.49
N LYS A 479 -25.15 4.57 20.86
CA LYS A 479 -25.18 4.56 19.40
C LYS A 479 -23.76 4.71 18.84
N PRO A 480 -23.45 4.16 17.65
CA PRO A 480 -22.12 4.25 17.05
C PRO A 480 -21.56 5.67 16.92
N ASP A 481 -22.42 6.69 16.83
CA ASP A 481 -22.11 8.12 16.72
C ASP A 481 -22.10 8.88 18.06
N GLU A 482 -22.33 8.19 19.19
CA GLU A 482 -22.42 8.80 20.53
C GLU A 482 -21.16 8.57 21.40
N ILE A 483 -20.11 7.91 20.87
CA ILE A 483 -18.88 7.58 21.61
C ILE A 483 -18.13 8.83 22.06
N PHE A 484 -17.98 9.85 21.21
CA PHE A 484 -17.34 11.11 21.59
C PHE A 484 -18.06 11.80 22.74
N GLU A 485 -19.40 11.80 22.74
CA GLU A 485 -20.18 12.40 23.82
C GLU A 485 -20.05 11.62 25.12
N TYR A 486 -20.09 10.29 25.04
CA TYR A 486 -19.85 9.41 26.18
C TYR A 486 -18.47 9.72 26.79
N VAL A 487 -17.43 9.72 25.96
CA VAL A 487 -16.06 9.97 26.42
C VAL A 487 -15.94 11.32 27.11
N LEU A 488 -16.49 12.39 26.53
CA LEU A 488 -16.46 13.73 27.15
C LEU A 488 -17.24 13.82 28.47
N LYS A 489 -18.32 13.04 28.65
CA LYS A 489 -19.10 13.00 29.91
C LYS A 489 -18.38 12.19 31.01
N SER A 490 -17.51 11.27 30.62
CA SER A 490 -16.79 10.37 31.52
C SER A 490 -15.39 10.85 31.92
N LEU A 491 -14.92 11.95 31.33
CA LEU A 491 -13.66 12.63 31.67
C LEU A 491 -13.89 13.69 32.74
#